data_AF-A0A7L4HQP7-F1
#
_entry.id   AF-A0A7L4HQP7-F1
#
_cell.length_a   1.000
_cell.length_b   1.000
_cell.length_c   1.000
_cell.angle_alpha   90.00
_cell.angle_beta   90.00
_cell.angle_gamma   90.00
#
_symmetry.space_group_name_H-M   'P 1'
#
loop_
_entity.id
_entity.type
_entity.pdbx_description
1 polymer ?
#
loop_
_entity_poly.entity_id
_entity_poly.type
_entity_poly.pdbx_seq_one_letter_code
_entity_poly.pdbx_strand_id
1 'polypeptide(L)'
;KGELRMQSLSFDDAGMYQCIAENTHGIIYANAELKIVASPPTFELNPMKKKILAAKGGRVIIECKPKAAPKPKFSWSKGTELLVNGSRIRIWDDGSLEIINITKLDEGRYTCFAENNRGKANSTGVLEMT
;
A
#
# COMPACT_ATOMS: atom_id res chain seq x y z
N LYS A 1 -14.00 19.88 30.78
CA LYS A 1 -13.55 19.99 29.37
C LYS A 1 -13.44 18.58 28.82
N GLY A 2 -14.22 18.21 27.80
CA GLY A 2 -14.04 16.94 27.08
C GLY A 2 -13.01 17.12 25.96
N GLU A 3 -12.20 16.11 25.71
CA GLU A 3 -11.19 16.10 24.64
C GLU A 3 -11.22 14.73 23.95
N LEU A 4 -11.29 14.73 22.61
CA LEU A 4 -11.10 13.52 21.80
C LEU A 4 -9.62 13.43 21.41
N ARG A 5 -8.97 12.32 21.76
CA ARG A 5 -7.59 12.02 21.35
C ARG A 5 -7.57 10.77 20.49
N MET A 6 -6.98 10.89 19.31
CA MET A 6 -6.79 9.80 18.37
C MET A 6 -5.30 9.63 18.12
N GLN A 7 -4.85 8.38 18.00
CA GLN A 7 -3.47 8.01 17.70
C GLN A 7 -3.46 7.07 16.51
N SER A 8 -2.36 7.04 15.76
CA SER A 8 -2.19 6.12 14.62
C SER A 8 -3.29 6.25 13.56
N LEU A 9 -3.56 7.49 13.14
CA LEU A 9 -4.58 7.81 12.14
C LEU A 9 -4.30 7.15 10.78
N SER A 10 -5.37 6.72 10.14
CA SER A 10 -5.44 6.18 8.78
C SER A 10 -6.41 7.02 7.94
N PHE A 11 -6.44 6.81 6.61
CA PHE A 11 -7.41 7.50 5.76
C PHE A 11 -8.87 7.19 6.11
N ASP A 12 -9.12 6.03 6.74
CA ASP A 12 -10.47 5.61 7.13
C ASP A 12 -10.98 6.40 8.36
N ASP A 13 -10.11 7.13 9.07
CA ASP A 13 -10.45 8.03 10.17
C ASP A 13 -10.86 9.44 9.69
N ALA A 14 -10.78 9.73 8.39
CA ALA A 14 -11.20 11.04 7.88
C ALA A 14 -12.73 11.18 7.92
N GLY A 15 -13.23 12.31 8.39
CA GLY A 15 -14.68 12.54 8.47
C GLY A 15 -15.11 13.68 9.38
N MET A 16 -16.42 13.83 9.54
CA MET A 16 -17.03 14.79 10.46
C MET A 16 -17.18 14.16 11.84
N TYR A 17 -16.57 14.78 12.84
CA TYR A 17 -16.69 14.40 14.23
C TYR A 17 -17.60 15.39 14.96
N GLN A 18 -18.45 14.86 15.84
CA GLN A 18 -19.37 15.65 16.65
C GLN A 18 -19.11 15.42 18.13
N CYS A 19 -18.93 16.52 18.87
CA CYS A 19 -18.94 16.53 20.32
C CYS A 19 -20.37 16.82 20.80
N ILE A 20 -20.86 15.98 21.69
CA ILE A 20 -22.20 16.08 22.28
C ILE A 20 -22.02 16.33 23.78
N ALA A 21 -22.62 17.40 24.29
CA ALA A 21 -22.67 17.68 25.71
C ALA A 21 -24.13 17.73 26.16
N GLU A 22 -24.48 16.86 27.10
CA GLU A 22 -25.84 16.67 27.61
C GLU A 22 -25.87 16.88 29.11
N ASN A 23 -26.92 17.55 29.58
CA ASN A 23 -27.29 17.60 30.99
C ASN A 23 -28.81 17.41 31.11
N THR A 24 -29.33 17.48 32.34
CA THR A 24 -30.77 17.28 32.60
C THR A 24 -31.71 18.30 31.94
N HIS A 25 -31.16 19.38 31.37
CA HIS A 25 -31.92 20.48 30.77
C HIS A 25 -31.72 20.60 29.26
N GLY A 26 -30.89 19.75 28.64
CA GLY A 26 -30.75 19.73 27.19
C GLY A 26 -29.40 19.22 26.69
N ILE A 27 -29.26 19.29 25.37
CA ILE A 27 -28.11 18.81 24.61
C ILE A 27 -27.59 19.93 23.72
N ILE A 28 -26.27 20.10 23.69
CA ILE A 28 -25.58 20.97 22.75
C ILE A 28 -24.58 20.17 21.91
N TYR A 29 -24.32 20.65 20.71
CA TYR A 29 -23.46 19.99 19.71
C TYR A 29 -22.36 20.92 19.22
N ALA A 30 -21.19 20.36 18.92
CA ALA A 30 -20.12 21.04 18.20
C ALA A 30 -19.51 20.08 17.17
N ASN A 31 -19.24 20.55 15.95
CA ASN A 31 -18.74 19.73 14.85
C ASN A 31 -17.31 20.13 14.45
N ALA A 32 -16.51 19.18 14.01
CA ALA A 32 -15.18 19.38 13.43
C ALA A 32 -14.92 18.40 12.29
N GLU A 33 -14.24 18.84 11.23
CA GLU A 33 -13.83 17.97 10.12
C GLU A 33 -12.38 17.51 10.33
N LEU A 34 -12.15 16.20 10.35
CA LEU A 34 -10.82 15.60 10.36
C LEU A 34 -10.40 15.25 8.92
N LYS A 35 -9.37 15.94 8.42
CA LYS A 35 -8.74 15.64 7.12
C LYS A 35 -7.38 14.99 7.33
N ILE A 36 -7.18 13.81 6.75
CA ILE A 36 -5.89 13.13 6.74
C ILE A 36 -5.16 13.48 5.45
N VAL A 37 -4.15 14.34 5.57
CA VAL A 37 -3.38 14.86 4.43
C VAL A 37 -2.07 14.11 4.18
N ALA A 38 -1.65 13.28 5.14
CA ALA A 38 -0.45 12.46 5.03
C ALA A 38 -0.60 11.18 5.85
N SER A 39 -0.14 10.06 5.29
CA SER A 39 -0.08 8.76 5.95
C SER A 39 1.17 8.00 5.50
N PRO A 40 1.73 7.11 6.34
CA PRO A 40 2.71 6.15 5.85
C PRO A 40 2.06 5.24 4.79
N PRO A 41 2.88 4.59 3.94
CA PRO A 41 2.37 3.58 3.03
C PRO A 41 1.78 2.42 3.83
N THR A 42 0.59 1.97 3.45
CA THR A 42 -0.06 0.79 4.02
C THR A 42 -0.60 -0.08 2.90
N PHE A 43 -0.53 -1.39 3.11
CA PHE A 43 -1.07 -2.38 2.20
C PHE A 43 -2.33 -2.98 2.83
N GLU A 44 -3.41 -3.11 2.05
CA GLU A 44 -4.58 -3.88 2.49
C GLU A 44 -4.20 -5.35 2.69
N LEU A 45 -4.95 -6.09 3.52
CA LEU A 45 -4.67 -7.51 3.82
C LEU A 45 -4.57 -8.34 2.52
N ASN A 46 -3.36 -8.82 2.20
CA ASN A 46 -2.97 -9.56 0.99
C ASN A 46 -2.80 -8.69 -0.29
N PRO A 47 -1.86 -7.75 -0.29
CA PRO A 47 -1.67 -6.80 -1.39
C PRO A 47 -1.21 -7.41 -2.73
N MET A 48 -0.53 -8.56 -2.70
CA MET A 48 -0.17 -9.31 -3.91
C MET A 48 -0.94 -10.63 -3.92
N LYS A 49 -1.52 -10.99 -5.08
CA LYS A 49 -2.11 -12.32 -5.25
C LYS A 49 -1.09 -13.37 -4.80
N LYS A 50 -1.47 -14.21 -3.83
CA LYS A 50 -0.57 -15.23 -3.24
C LYS A 50 0.11 -16.11 -4.28
N LYS A 51 -0.54 -16.28 -5.43
CA LYS A 51 -0.06 -16.98 -6.60
C LYS A 51 -0.36 -16.16 -7.85
N ILE A 52 0.68 -15.83 -8.61
CA ILE A 52 0.59 -15.14 -9.89
C ILE A 52 0.97 -16.17 -10.94
N LEU A 53 0.10 -16.39 -11.93
CA LEU A 53 0.30 -17.39 -12.98
C LEU A 53 0.88 -16.71 -14.22
N ALA A 54 1.98 -17.27 -14.74
CA ALA A 54 2.61 -16.79 -15.96
C ALA A 54 2.95 -17.95 -16.91
N ALA A 55 2.64 -17.76 -18.19
CA ALA A 55 3.02 -18.69 -19.25
C ALA A 55 4.49 -18.49 -19.64
N LYS A 56 5.17 -19.57 -20.03
CA LYS A 56 6.54 -19.54 -20.55
C LYS A 56 6.63 -18.62 -21.78
N GLY A 57 7.61 -17.72 -21.79
CA GLY A 57 7.79 -16.69 -22.81
C GLY A 57 6.79 -15.53 -22.73
N GLY A 58 5.83 -15.59 -21.81
CA GLY A 58 4.80 -14.57 -21.65
C GLY A 58 5.28 -13.34 -20.87
N ARG A 59 4.30 -12.52 -20.51
CA ARG A 59 4.44 -11.30 -19.70
C ARG A 59 3.62 -11.45 -18.43
N VAL A 60 4.13 -10.93 -17.32
CA VAL A 60 3.41 -10.84 -16.05
C VAL A 60 3.50 -9.41 -15.50
N ILE A 61 2.43 -8.97 -14.85
CA ILE A 61 2.40 -7.73 -14.08
C ILE A 61 2.03 -8.08 -12.65
N ILE A 62 2.88 -7.68 -11.73
CA ILE A 62 2.74 -7.84 -10.30
C ILE A 62 2.36 -6.48 -9.73
N GLU A 63 1.11 -6.34 -9.27
CA GLU A 63 0.62 -5.08 -8.74
C GLU A 63 1.23 -4.78 -7.37
N CYS A 64 1.57 -3.50 -7.13
CA CYS A 64 1.94 -2.99 -5.82
C CYS A 64 1.29 -1.62 -5.61
N LYS A 65 0.12 -1.61 -4.98
CA LYS A 65 -0.73 -0.42 -4.84
C LYS A 65 -1.00 -0.11 -3.36
N PRO A 66 -0.04 0.49 -2.63
CA PRO A 66 -0.27 0.91 -1.24
C PRO A 66 -1.19 2.13 -1.18
N LYS A 67 -1.94 2.26 -0.08
CA LYS A 67 -2.55 3.54 0.31
C LYS A 67 -1.48 4.40 0.99
N ALA A 68 -1.22 5.60 0.48
CA ALA A 68 -0.22 6.50 1.04
C ALA A 68 -0.43 7.95 0.58
N ALA A 69 -0.05 8.91 1.42
CA ALA A 69 0.18 10.28 1.00
C ALA A 69 1.36 10.88 1.78
N PRO A 70 2.33 11.55 1.14
CA PRO A 70 2.50 11.73 -0.31
C PRO A 70 2.78 10.42 -1.06
N LYS A 71 2.75 10.48 -2.40
CA LYS A 71 3.06 9.35 -3.29
C LYS A 71 4.41 8.73 -2.90
N PRO A 72 4.48 7.40 -2.65
CA PRO A 72 5.70 6.77 -2.20
C PRO A 72 6.68 6.53 -3.35
N LYS A 73 7.95 6.36 -2.99
CA LYS A 73 8.96 5.75 -3.85
C LYS A 73 8.87 4.24 -3.75
N PHE A 74 9.11 3.55 -4.86
CA PHE A 74 8.98 2.11 -4.96
C PHE A 74 10.33 1.45 -5.24
N SER A 75 10.55 0.29 -4.65
CA SER A 75 11.62 -0.64 -5.02
C SER A 75 11.13 -2.08 -4.93
N TRP A 76 11.81 -2.98 -5.62
CA TRP A 76 11.44 -4.39 -5.67
C TRP A 76 12.63 -5.28 -5.34
N SER A 77 12.36 -6.43 -4.72
CA SER A 77 13.31 -7.52 -4.63
C SER A 77 12.70 -8.84 -5.09
N LYS A 78 13.57 -9.74 -5.56
CA LYS A 78 13.27 -11.16 -5.71
C LYS A 78 14.14 -11.92 -4.71
N GLY A 79 13.52 -12.50 -3.69
CA GLY A 79 14.25 -12.98 -2.52
C GLY A 79 15.05 -11.83 -1.89
N THR A 80 16.37 -11.94 -1.90
CA THR A 80 17.31 -10.93 -1.36
C THR A 80 17.86 -9.98 -2.42
N GLU A 81 17.65 -10.25 -3.71
CA GLU A 81 18.22 -9.48 -4.80
C GLU A 81 17.32 -8.30 -5.18
N LEU A 82 17.87 -7.09 -5.23
CA LEU A 82 17.14 -5.91 -5.68
C LEU A 82 16.95 -5.93 -7.20
N LEU A 83 15.73 -5.63 -7.64
CA LEU A 83 15.38 -5.51 -9.04
C LEU A 83 15.48 -4.07 -9.48
N VAL A 84 16.01 -3.87 -10.68
CA VAL A 84 16.13 -2.57 -11.34
C VAL A 84 15.55 -2.65 -12.75
N ASN A 85 15.15 -1.49 -13.29
CA ASN A 85 14.70 -1.40 -14.67
C ASN A 85 15.78 -1.91 -15.63
N GLY A 86 15.38 -2.72 -16.60
CA GLY A 86 16.28 -3.34 -17.57
C GLY A 86 15.54 -3.82 -18.81
N SER A 87 16.15 -4.72 -19.57
CA SER A 87 15.57 -5.23 -20.83
C SER A 87 14.31 -6.07 -20.64
N ARG A 88 14.20 -6.81 -19.52
CA ARG A 88 13.04 -7.66 -19.21
C ARG A 88 12.18 -7.15 -18.06
N ILE A 89 12.71 -6.25 -17.24
CA ILE A 89 12.10 -5.80 -15.99
C ILE A 89 11.74 -4.33 -16.11
N ARG A 90 10.50 -3.99 -15.76
CA ARG A 90 10.02 -2.61 -15.69
C ARG A 90 9.22 -2.37 -14.41
N ILE A 91 9.62 -1.36 -13.65
CA ILE A 91 8.93 -0.86 -12.47
C ILE A 91 8.18 0.40 -12.88
N TRP A 92 6.86 0.38 -12.72
CA TRP A 92 5.96 1.46 -13.10
C TRP A 92 5.85 2.52 -12.00
N ASP A 93 5.37 3.70 -12.38
CA ASP A 93 5.17 4.83 -11.46
C ASP A 93 4.14 4.56 -10.36
N ASP A 94 3.22 3.62 -10.59
CA ASP A 94 2.24 3.18 -9.58
C ASP A 94 2.81 2.13 -8.62
N GLY A 95 4.06 1.71 -8.84
CA GLY A 95 4.75 0.68 -8.06
C GLY A 95 4.69 -0.71 -8.67
N SER A 96 3.87 -0.95 -9.70
CA SER A 96 3.72 -2.28 -10.29
C SER A 96 5.03 -2.76 -10.97
N LEU A 97 5.31 -4.05 -10.88
CA LEU A 97 6.47 -4.70 -11.51
C LEU A 97 6.00 -5.52 -12.72
N GLU A 98 6.58 -5.23 -13.88
CA GLU A 98 6.40 -5.97 -15.11
C GLU A 98 7.66 -6.80 -15.42
N ILE A 99 7.43 -8.06 -15.80
CA ILE A 99 8.48 -8.97 -16.28
C ILE A 99 8.01 -9.59 -17.60
N ILE A 100 8.85 -9.50 -18.64
CA ILE A 100 8.61 -10.10 -19.96
C ILE A 100 9.55 -11.27 -20.24
N ASN A 101 9.19 -12.10 -21.21
CA ASN A 101 9.91 -13.32 -21.59
C ASN A 101 10.13 -14.25 -20.38
N ILE A 102 9.03 -14.60 -19.72
CA ILE A 102 9.07 -15.40 -18.48
C ILE A 102 9.71 -16.77 -18.70
N THR A 103 10.59 -17.13 -17.77
CA THR A 103 11.27 -18.43 -17.70
C THR A 103 11.07 -19.06 -16.33
N LYS A 104 11.36 -20.35 -16.21
CA LYS A 104 11.27 -21.07 -14.92
C LYS A 104 12.18 -20.47 -13.85
N LEU A 105 13.27 -19.82 -14.26
CA LEU A 105 14.14 -19.11 -13.34
C LEU A 105 13.49 -17.87 -12.74
N ASP A 106 12.43 -17.31 -13.33
CA ASP A 106 11.74 -16.14 -12.81
C ASP A 106 10.77 -16.49 -11.67
N GLU A 107 10.46 -17.77 -11.42
CA GLU A 107 9.66 -18.20 -10.26
C GLU A 107 10.30 -17.75 -8.94
N GLY A 108 9.46 -17.54 -7.93
CA GLY A 108 9.90 -17.25 -6.57
C GLY A 108 9.16 -16.11 -5.90
N ARG A 109 9.74 -15.65 -4.79
CA ARG A 109 9.16 -14.64 -3.91
C ARG A 109 9.58 -13.25 -4.35
N TYR A 110 8.60 -12.41 -4.64
CA TYR A 110 8.79 -11.00 -4.99
C TYR A 110 8.25 -10.13 -3.86
N THR A 111 9.01 -9.09 -3.50
CA THR A 111 8.65 -8.14 -2.45
C THR A 111 8.70 -6.73 -3.01
N CYS A 112 7.57 -6.02 -2.93
CA CYS A 112 7.50 -4.59 -3.17
C CYS A 112 7.77 -3.83 -1.88
N PHE A 113 8.55 -2.75 -1.96
CA PHE A 113 8.78 -1.82 -0.87
C PHE A 113 8.27 -0.44 -1.29
N ALA A 114 7.50 0.19 -0.40
CA ALA A 114 6.97 1.53 -0.59
C ALA A 114 7.44 2.43 0.57
N GLU A 115 7.97 3.60 0.24
CA GLU A 115 8.50 4.55 1.22
C GLU A 115 8.07 5.98 0.91
N ASN A 116 7.57 6.69 1.91
CA ASN A 116 7.39 8.14 1.87
C ASN A 116 7.96 8.79 3.15
N ASN A 117 7.80 10.11 3.29
CA ASN A 117 8.30 10.85 4.45
C ASN A 117 7.56 10.56 5.77
N ARG A 118 6.55 9.69 5.77
CA ARG A 118 5.81 9.26 6.97
C ARG A 118 6.14 7.83 7.39
N GLY A 119 6.76 7.03 6.52
CA GLY A 119 7.16 5.68 6.88
C GLY A 119 7.38 4.77 5.68
N LYS A 120 7.46 3.47 5.96
CA LYS A 120 7.72 2.41 5.00
C LYS A 120 6.74 1.26 5.21
N ALA A 121 6.40 0.57 4.12
CA ALA A 121 5.73 -0.71 4.17
C ALA A 121 6.23 -1.61 3.05
N ASN A 122 5.97 -2.91 3.17
CA ASN A 122 6.25 -3.87 2.12
C ASN A 122 5.10 -4.86 1.92
N SER A 123 5.14 -5.50 0.76
CA SER A 123 4.14 -6.43 0.27
C SER A 123 4.85 -7.57 -0.46
N THR A 124 4.47 -8.80 -0.18
CA THR A 124 5.12 -9.99 -0.72
C THR A 124 4.13 -10.92 -1.39
N GLY A 125 4.52 -11.50 -2.51
CA GLY A 125 3.77 -12.54 -3.23
C GLY A 125 4.70 -13.51 -3.95
N VAL A 126 4.12 -14.59 -4.46
CA VAL A 126 4.86 -15.68 -5.12
C VAL A 126 4.43 -15.79 -6.58
N LEU A 127 5.42 -15.77 -7.48
CA LEU A 127 5.25 -16.03 -8.90
C LEU A 127 5.48 -17.52 -9.15
N GLU A 128 4.49 -18.19 -9.73
CA GLU A 128 4.55 -19.60 -10.14
C GLU A 128 4.15 -19.71 -11.61
N MET A 129 4.90 -20.47 -12.38
CA MET A 129 4.52 -20.75 -13.76
C MET A 129 3.45 -21.84 -13.80
N THR A 130 2.56 -21.72 -14.78
CA THR A 130 1.60 -22.79 -15.16
C THR A 130 2.20 -23.72 -16.18
#